data_AF-A0A949JWS4-F1
#
_entry.id   AF-A0A949JWS4-F1
#
_cell.length_a   1.000
_cell.length_b   1.000
_cell.length_c   1.000
_cell.angle_alpha   90.00
_cell.angle_beta   90.00
_cell.angle_gamma   90.00
#
_symmetry.space_group_name_H-M   'P 1'
#
loop_
_entity.id
_entity.type
_entity.pdbx_description
1 polymer ?
#
loop_
_entity_poly.entity_id
_entity_poly.type
_entity_poly.pdbx_seq_one_letter_code
_entity_poly.pdbx_strand_id
1 'polypeptide(L)'
;MANRRRLVLVFALLLVVTLGAAAQSNEIIDQILAQDVATVGSAAYVALSAGELVNDDSSPQKAVEVAIQAGWLDPAISADDPAGFGRLAHLLMQVFEVKGGLMYRIFPGPRYATREFTYSGWSPIRVGPADQFSGSFLLSVTGIFLEDLHRLEQGANR
;
A
#
# COMPACT_ATOMS: atom_id res chain seq x y z
N MET A 1 29.87 -18.40 -35.02
CA MET A 1 28.40 -18.31 -35.10
C MET A 1 27.66 -18.79 -33.84
N ALA A 2 28.17 -19.80 -33.10
CA ALA A 2 27.54 -20.30 -31.87
C ALA A 2 27.36 -19.23 -30.77
N ASN A 3 28.34 -18.36 -30.55
CA ASN A 3 28.27 -17.33 -29.50
C ASN A 3 27.26 -16.23 -29.80
N ARG A 4 27.04 -15.88 -31.09
CA ARG A 4 26.04 -14.88 -31.50
C ARG A 4 24.61 -15.42 -31.33
N ARG A 5 24.38 -16.70 -31.59
CA ARG A 5 23.09 -17.38 -31.32
C ARG A 5 22.81 -17.50 -29.80
N ARG A 6 23.83 -17.84 -29.00
CA ARG A 6 23.72 -17.86 -27.53
C ARG A 6 23.42 -16.49 -26.95
N LEU A 7 24.09 -15.43 -27.45
CA LEU A 7 23.81 -14.04 -27.07
C LEU A 7 22.37 -13.63 -27.38
N VAL A 8 21.86 -13.97 -28.57
CA VAL A 8 20.46 -13.68 -28.95
C VAL A 8 19.47 -14.43 -28.06
N LEU A 9 19.75 -15.69 -27.70
CA LEU A 9 18.89 -16.48 -26.81
C LEU A 9 18.89 -15.94 -25.37
N VAL A 10 20.05 -15.52 -24.85
CA VAL A 10 20.14 -14.88 -23.52
C VAL A 10 19.41 -13.55 -23.51
N PHE A 11 19.54 -12.75 -24.57
CA PHE A 11 18.84 -11.48 -24.69
C PHE A 11 17.32 -11.66 -24.81
N ALA A 12 16.87 -12.65 -25.58
CA ALA A 12 15.46 -13.01 -25.67
C ALA A 12 14.90 -13.53 -24.34
N LEU A 13 15.67 -14.32 -23.59
CA LEU A 13 15.28 -14.82 -22.28
C LEU A 13 15.16 -13.68 -21.25
N LEU A 14 16.10 -12.74 -21.25
CA LEU A 14 16.04 -11.54 -20.40
C LEU A 14 14.80 -10.69 -20.70
N LEU A 15 14.44 -10.50 -21.97
CA LEU A 15 13.26 -9.75 -22.38
C LEU A 15 11.94 -10.41 -21.91
N VAL A 16 11.87 -11.75 -21.93
CA VAL A 16 10.68 -12.49 -21.47
C VAL A 16 10.49 -12.35 -19.95
N VAL A 17 11.58 -12.35 -19.18
CA VAL A 17 11.52 -12.21 -17.72
C VAL A 17 11.02 -10.83 -17.31
N THR A 18 11.46 -9.75 -17.97
CA THR A 18 11.04 -8.39 -17.61
C THR A 18 9.57 -8.10 -17.94
N LEU A 19 9.02 -8.75 -18.97
CA LEU A 19 7.61 -8.59 -19.35
C LEU A 19 6.66 -9.31 -18.38
N GLY A 20 7.07 -10.45 -17.80
CA GLY A 20 6.25 -11.20 -16.85
C GLY A 20 6.02 -10.46 -15.53
N ALA A 21 7.04 -9.77 -15.01
CA ALA A 21 6.96 -9.05 -13.73
C ALA A 21 5.96 -7.88 -13.77
N ALA A 22 5.99 -7.08 -14.85
CA ALA A 22 5.08 -5.94 -15.01
C ALA A 22 3.61 -6.37 -15.20
N ALA A 23 3.38 -7.52 -15.83
CA ALA A 23 2.03 -8.05 -16.02
C ALA A 23 1.37 -8.47 -14.69
N GLN A 24 2.14 -9.09 -13.80
CA GLN A 24 1.64 -9.57 -12.51
C GLN A 24 1.17 -8.42 -11.61
N SER A 25 1.93 -7.33 -11.52
CA SER A 25 1.53 -6.18 -10.70
C SER A 25 0.21 -5.56 -11.17
N ASN A 26 0.05 -5.39 -12.49
CA ASN A 26 -1.19 -4.88 -13.06
C ASN A 26 -2.39 -5.79 -12.75
N GLU A 27 -2.20 -7.10 -12.82
CA GLU A 27 -3.26 -8.05 -12.47
C GLU A 27 -3.67 -7.93 -11.00
N ILE A 28 -2.72 -7.72 -10.09
CA ILE A 28 -3.01 -7.48 -8.66
C ILE A 28 -3.82 -6.18 -8.50
N ILE A 29 -3.42 -5.10 -9.15
CA ILE A 29 -4.14 -3.81 -9.08
C ILE A 29 -5.55 -3.94 -9.66
N ASP A 30 -5.72 -4.65 -10.77
CA ASP A 30 -7.03 -4.91 -11.37
C ASP A 30 -7.93 -5.73 -10.43
N GLN A 31 -7.37 -6.75 -9.78
CA GLN A 31 -8.08 -7.53 -8.76
C GLN A 31 -8.49 -6.67 -7.56
N ILE A 32 -7.62 -5.76 -7.11
CA ILE A 32 -7.94 -4.81 -6.03
C ILE A 32 -9.07 -3.87 -6.48
N LEU A 33 -8.98 -3.27 -7.65
CA LEU A 33 -9.99 -2.36 -8.19
C LEU A 33 -11.37 -3.00 -8.29
N ALA A 34 -11.44 -4.30 -8.57
CA ALA A 34 -12.66 -5.08 -8.65
C ALA A 34 -13.30 -5.41 -7.27
N GLN A 35 -12.63 -5.12 -6.15
CA GLN A 35 -13.15 -5.41 -4.82
C GLN A 35 -14.20 -4.39 -4.37
N ASP A 36 -15.42 -4.88 -4.14
CA ASP A 36 -16.48 -4.11 -3.45
C ASP A 36 -16.08 -3.77 -2.01
N VAL A 37 -15.38 -4.70 -1.35
CA VAL A 37 -14.81 -4.53 0.00
C VAL A 37 -13.33 -4.90 -0.05
N ALA A 38 -12.48 -3.93 0.25
CA ALA A 38 -11.04 -4.08 0.29
C ALA A 38 -10.63 -5.05 1.41
N THR A 39 -9.68 -5.93 1.10
CA THR A 39 -9.11 -6.85 2.09
C THR A 39 -7.90 -6.26 2.81
N VAL A 40 -7.54 -6.83 3.96
CA VAL A 40 -6.32 -6.50 4.70
C VAL A 40 -5.09 -6.68 3.81
N GLY A 41 -5.06 -7.74 3.01
CA GLY A 41 -4.00 -8.01 2.04
C GLY A 41 -3.87 -6.88 1.03
N SER A 42 -4.98 -6.43 0.47
CA SER A 42 -4.99 -5.34 -0.53
C SER A 42 -4.51 -4.02 0.09
N ALA A 43 -4.97 -3.70 1.30
CA ALA A 43 -4.53 -2.51 2.03
C ALA A 43 -3.04 -2.55 2.39
N ALA A 44 -2.54 -3.71 2.83
CA ALA A 44 -1.11 -3.90 3.14
C ALA A 44 -0.26 -3.83 1.88
N TYR A 45 -0.66 -4.50 0.80
CA TYR A 45 0.03 -4.47 -0.49
C TYR A 45 0.18 -3.03 -0.99
N VAL A 46 -0.93 -2.30 -1.11
CA VAL A 46 -0.91 -0.92 -1.62
C VAL A 46 -0.05 -0.01 -0.74
N ALA A 47 -0.18 -0.09 0.58
CA ALA A 47 0.59 0.76 1.48
C ALA A 47 2.10 0.45 1.44
N LEU A 48 2.49 -0.83 1.49
CA LEU A 48 3.89 -1.23 1.55
C LEU A 48 4.59 -1.11 0.18
N SER A 49 3.89 -1.38 -0.93
CA SER A 49 4.42 -1.12 -2.28
C SER A 49 4.64 0.37 -2.50
N ALA A 50 3.70 1.23 -2.07
CA ALA A 50 3.87 2.68 -2.16
C ALA A 50 5.08 3.20 -1.38
N GLY A 51 5.43 2.56 -0.26
CA GLY A 51 6.62 2.88 0.53
C GLY A 51 7.87 2.09 0.14
N GLU A 52 7.86 1.37 -0.99
CA GLU A 52 8.97 0.54 -1.48
C GLU A 52 9.46 -0.52 -0.47
N LEU A 53 8.62 -0.93 0.47
CA LEU A 53 8.93 -1.95 1.49
C LEU A 53 8.69 -3.38 0.98
N VAL A 54 7.87 -3.51 -0.06
CA VAL A 54 7.70 -4.75 -0.82
C VAL A 54 7.75 -4.41 -2.30
N ASN A 55 8.25 -5.35 -3.11
CA ASN A 55 8.24 -5.19 -4.55
C ASN A 55 6.81 -5.28 -5.10
N ASP A 56 6.56 -4.62 -6.22
CA ASP A 56 5.28 -4.64 -6.95
C ASP A 56 4.87 -6.02 -7.50
N ASP A 57 5.77 -7.01 -7.49
CA ASP A 57 5.49 -8.41 -7.82
C ASP A 57 5.22 -9.28 -6.58
N SER A 58 5.24 -8.69 -5.39
CA SER A 58 4.92 -9.39 -4.13
C SER A 58 3.43 -9.70 -4.05
N SER A 59 3.08 -10.78 -3.35
CA SER A 59 1.68 -11.08 -3.10
C SER A 59 1.10 -10.20 -1.97
N PRO A 60 -0.22 -9.95 -1.96
CA PRO A 60 -0.90 -9.34 -0.81
C PRO A 60 -0.64 -10.05 0.52
N GLN A 61 -0.53 -11.38 0.50
CA GLN A 61 -0.17 -12.18 1.67
C GLN A 61 1.23 -11.83 2.17
N LYS A 62 2.20 -11.65 1.26
CA LYS A 62 3.56 -11.26 1.63
C LYS A 62 3.60 -9.88 2.29
N ALA A 63 2.83 -8.93 1.79
CA ALA A 63 2.72 -7.61 2.40
C ALA A 63 2.17 -7.68 3.84
N VAL A 64 1.18 -8.55 4.10
CA VAL A 64 0.66 -8.79 5.45
C VAL A 64 1.72 -9.38 6.36
N GLU A 65 2.49 -10.37 5.90
CA GLU A 65 3.60 -10.93 6.67
C GLU A 65 4.62 -9.87 7.08
N VAL A 66 5.02 -9.00 6.14
CA VAL A 66 5.97 -7.90 6.40
C VAL A 66 5.40 -6.91 7.42
N ALA A 67 4.12 -6.53 7.28
CA ALA A 67 3.47 -5.64 8.23
C ALA A 67 3.29 -6.26 9.63
N ILE A 68 3.07 -7.58 9.74
CA ILE A 68 3.06 -8.30 11.02
C ILE A 68 4.46 -8.31 11.63
N GLN A 69 5.50 -8.61 10.84
CA GLN A 69 6.89 -8.62 11.31
C GLN A 69 7.34 -7.24 11.80
N ALA A 70 6.85 -6.16 11.19
CA ALA A 70 7.09 -4.79 11.62
C ALA A 70 6.25 -4.38 12.86
N GLY A 71 5.32 -5.22 13.32
CA GLY A 71 4.44 -4.94 14.46
C GLY A 71 3.28 -3.99 14.14
N TRP A 72 2.97 -3.77 12.87
CA TRP A 72 1.90 -2.87 12.43
C TRP A 72 0.54 -3.56 12.31
N LEU A 73 0.54 -4.89 12.19
CA LEU A 73 -0.64 -5.74 12.14
C LEU A 73 -0.61 -6.81 13.24
N ASP A 74 -1.80 -7.27 13.63
CA ASP A 74 -1.98 -8.36 14.58
C ASP A 74 -1.51 -9.69 13.95
N PRO A 75 -0.70 -10.52 14.62
CA PRO A 75 -0.28 -11.82 14.11
C PRO A 75 -1.42 -12.79 13.74
N ALA A 76 -2.62 -12.58 14.30
CA ALA A 76 -3.78 -13.43 14.02
C ALA A 76 -4.60 -12.99 12.80
N ILE A 77 -4.25 -11.86 12.14
CA ILE A 77 -5.05 -11.33 11.03
C ILE A 77 -4.80 -12.11 9.73
N SER A 78 -5.87 -12.37 8.98
CA SER A 78 -5.78 -12.95 7.65
C SER A 78 -5.67 -11.85 6.59
N ALA A 79 -4.97 -12.14 5.49
CA ALA A 79 -4.95 -11.27 4.32
C ALA A 79 -6.32 -11.14 3.64
N ASP A 80 -7.19 -12.13 3.80
CA ASP A 80 -8.53 -12.15 3.20
C ASP A 80 -9.58 -11.47 4.08
N ASP A 81 -9.22 -11.07 5.31
CA ASP A 81 -10.13 -10.36 6.20
C ASP A 81 -10.52 -8.99 5.60
N PRO A 82 -11.75 -8.50 5.84
CA PRO A 82 -12.12 -7.14 5.46
C PRO A 82 -11.24 -6.09 6.14
N ALA A 83 -10.75 -5.11 5.37
CA ALA A 83 -10.03 -3.97 5.92
C ALA A 83 -11.00 -2.89 6.41
N GLY A 84 -10.82 -2.44 7.65
CA GLY A 84 -11.40 -1.19 8.13
C GLY A 84 -10.51 0.00 7.75
N PHE A 85 -11.10 1.15 7.44
CA PHE A 85 -10.37 2.34 6.99
C PHE A 85 -9.23 2.74 7.93
N GLY A 86 -9.43 2.62 9.24
CA GLY A 86 -8.40 2.95 10.22
C GLY A 86 -7.16 2.08 10.10
N ARG A 87 -7.28 0.84 9.61
CA ARG A 87 -6.14 -0.04 9.35
C ARG A 87 -5.29 0.45 8.20
N LEU A 88 -5.93 0.84 7.09
CA LEU A 88 -5.25 1.47 5.96
C LEU A 88 -4.53 2.75 6.41
N ALA A 89 -5.26 3.65 7.08
CA ALA A 89 -4.70 4.91 7.56
C ALA A 89 -3.50 4.68 8.48
N HIS A 90 -3.59 3.70 9.39
CA HIS A 90 -2.50 3.36 10.29
C HIS A 90 -1.30 2.81 9.55
N LEU A 91 -1.50 1.88 8.60
CA LEU A 91 -0.42 1.32 7.79
C LEU A 91 0.33 2.42 7.01
N LEU A 92 -0.39 3.31 6.33
CA LEU A 92 0.23 4.42 5.59
C LEU A 92 1.04 5.33 6.52
N MET A 93 0.53 5.65 7.71
CA MET A 93 1.30 6.46 8.67
C MET A 93 2.54 5.74 9.18
N GLN A 94 2.49 4.41 9.37
CA GLN A 94 3.65 3.63 9.80
C GLN A 94 4.70 3.53 8.70
N VAL A 95 4.28 3.18 7.47
CA VAL A 95 5.16 3.02 6.30
C VAL A 95 5.92 4.32 6.00
N PHE A 96 5.24 5.46 6.07
CA PHE A 96 5.83 6.78 5.75
C PHE A 96 6.31 7.55 6.99
N GLU A 97 6.39 6.89 8.15
CA GLU A 97 6.85 7.47 9.42
C GLU A 97 6.17 8.81 9.80
N VAL A 98 4.88 8.95 9.44
CA VAL A 98 4.11 10.16 9.68
C VAL A 98 3.82 10.28 11.18
N LYS A 99 4.44 11.28 11.81
CA LYS A 99 4.32 11.52 13.26
C LYS A 99 2.90 11.89 13.71
N GLY A 100 2.11 12.47 12.82
CA GLY A 100 0.75 12.95 13.10
C GLY A 100 0.64 13.99 14.24
N GLY A 101 -0.60 14.28 14.61
CA GLY A 101 -0.95 15.14 15.72
C GLY A 101 -0.62 14.53 17.10
N LEU A 102 -0.81 15.33 18.15
CA LEU A 102 -0.50 14.96 19.53
C LEU A 102 -1.16 13.64 19.95
N MET A 103 -2.44 13.45 19.57
CA MET A 103 -3.20 12.25 19.98
C MET A 103 -2.65 10.98 19.34
N TYR A 104 -2.21 11.04 18.08
CA TYR A 104 -1.60 9.89 17.41
C TYR A 104 -0.27 9.50 18.06
N ARG A 105 0.54 10.48 18.48
CA ARG A 105 1.82 10.19 19.15
C ARG A 105 1.66 9.51 20.51
N ILE A 106 0.62 9.87 21.26
CA ILE A 106 0.35 9.27 22.58
C ILE A 106 -0.32 7.90 22.43
N PHE A 107 -1.23 7.78 21.46
CA PHE A 107 -2.01 6.56 21.24
C PHE A 107 -1.97 6.18 19.75
N PRO A 108 -0.83 5.69 19.23
CA PRO A 108 -0.74 5.29 17.84
C PRO A 108 -1.70 4.13 17.57
N GLY A 109 -2.42 4.20 16.47
CA GLY A 109 -3.31 3.13 16.06
C GLY A 109 -4.47 3.57 15.18
N PRO A 110 -5.31 2.60 14.74
CA PRO A 110 -6.33 2.81 13.71
C PRO A 110 -7.30 3.94 13.96
N ARG A 111 -7.73 4.10 15.23
CA ARG A 111 -8.66 5.17 15.64
C ARG A 111 -8.07 6.55 15.40
N TYR A 112 -6.83 6.77 15.83
CA TYR A 112 -6.21 8.09 15.75
C TYR A 112 -5.64 8.36 14.36
N ALA A 113 -5.19 7.32 13.63
CA ALA A 113 -4.85 7.45 12.22
C ALA A 113 -6.04 7.93 11.38
N THR A 114 -7.23 7.38 11.61
CA THR A 114 -8.46 7.82 10.93
C THR A 114 -8.76 9.31 11.18
N ARG A 115 -8.55 9.76 12.42
CA ARG A 115 -8.75 11.17 12.79
C ARG A 115 -7.74 12.08 12.09
N GLU A 116 -6.48 11.64 12.01
CA GLU A 116 -5.44 12.37 11.28
C GLU A 116 -5.83 12.49 9.79
N PHE A 117 -6.20 11.38 9.14
CA PHE A 117 -6.65 11.38 7.74
C PHE A 117 -7.84 12.31 7.50
N THR A 118 -8.80 12.32 8.42
CA THR A 118 -9.97 13.22 8.34
C THR A 118 -9.57 14.68 8.51
N TYR A 119 -8.65 14.97 9.43
CA TYR A 119 -8.21 16.34 9.71
C TYR A 119 -7.34 16.90 8.58
N SER A 120 -6.43 16.10 8.04
CA SER A 120 -5.52 16.47 6.94
C SER A 120 -6.19 16.47 5.57
N GLY A 121 -7.42 15.96 5.46
CA GLY A 121 -8.15 15.89 4.18
C GLY A 121 -7.64 14.77 3.26
N TRP A 122 -6.97 13.76 3.79
CA TRP A 122 -6.48 12.60 3.03
C TRP A 122 -7.56 11.56 2.75
N SER A 123 -8.77 11.75 3.28
CA SER A 123 -9.95 10.98 2.91
C SER A 123 -10.92 11.86 2.11
N PRO A 124 -11.39 11.41 0.94
CA PRO A 124 -12.31 12.19 0.12
C PRO A 124 -13.71 12.31 0.74
N ILE A 125 -14.05 11.44 1.70
CA ILE A 125 -15.30 11.46 2.47
C ILE A 125 -15.03 11.25 3.97
N ARG A 126 -16.03 11.50 4.82
CA ARG A 126 -15.95 11.14 6.24
C ARG A 126 -16.16 9.64 6.41
N VAL A 127 -15.21 8.98 7.07
CA VAL A 127 -15.22 7.54 7.37
C VAL A 127 -14.76 7.31 8.81
N GLY A 128 -15.38 6.34 9.47
CA GLY A 128 -14.98 5.81 10.76
C GLY A 128 -13.87 4.76 10.63
N PRO A 129 -13.16 4.45 11.74
CA PRO A 129 -12.02 3.53 11.71
C PRO A 129 -12.39 2.08 11.35
N ALA A 130 -13.64 1.68 11.60
CA ALA A 130 -14.14 0.34 11.31
C ALA A 130 -14.94 0.29 9.99
N ASP A 131 -15.11 1.42 9.31
CA ASP A 131 -15.88 1.47 8.07
C ASP A 131 -15.11 0.72 6.97
N GLN A 132 -15.84 -0.13 6.25
CA GLN A 132 -15.33 -0.83 5.08
C GLN A 132 -15.32 0.10 3.88
N PHE A 133 -14.45 -0.19 2.92
CA PHE A 133 -14.27 0.61 1.72
C PHE A 133 -13.92 -0.28 0.54
N SER A 134 -14.18 0.17 -0.68
CA SER A 134 -13.85 -0.57 -1.91
C SER A 134 -12.35 -0.48 -2.23
N GLY A 135 -11.86 -1.35 -3.11
CA GLY A 135 -10.48 -1.25 -3.59
C GLY A 135 -10.22 -0.01 -4.46
N SER A 136 -11.23 0.53 -5.13
CA SER A 136 -11.12 1.84 -5.80
C SER A 136 -10.93 2.98 -4.81
N PHE A 137 -11.64 2.94 -3.67
CA PHE A 137 -11.47 3.91 -2.60
C PHE A 137 -10.09 3.80 -1.94
N LEU A 138 -9.60 2.57 -1.74
CA LEU A 138 -8.23 2.29 -1.26
C LEU A 138 -7.18 3.07 -2.07
N LEU A 139 -7.16 2.87 -3.39
CA LEU A 139 -6.19 3.51 -4.28
C LEU A 139 -6.35 5.03 -4.31
N SER A 140 -7.59 5.52 -4.31
CA SER A 140 -7.86 6.96 -4.28
C SER A 140 -7.31 7.62 -3.01
N VAL A 141 -7.55 7.03 -1.84
CA VAL A 141 -7.05 7.54 -0.55
C VAL A 141 -5.53 7.53 -0.51
N THR A 142 -4.90 6.42 -0.92
CA THR A 142 -3.45 6.32 -0.97
C THR A 142 -2.86 7.39 -1.89
N GLY A 143 -3.44 7.61 -3.07
CA GLY A 143 -3.00 8.66 -3.99
C GLY A 143 -3.08 10.06 -3.38
N ILE A 144 -4.21 10.42 -2.76
CA ILE A 144 -4.38 11.72 -2.09
C ILE A 144 -3.36 11.92 -0.97
N PHE A 145 -3.13 10.87 -0.18
CA PHE A 145 -2.14 10.89 0.91
C PHE A 145 -0.72 11.14 0.38
N LEU A 146 -0.30 10.42 -0.66
CA LEU A 146 1.04 10.56 -1.25
C LEU A 146 1.25 11.93 -1.90
N GLU A 147 0.23 12.43 -2.61
CA GLU A 147 0.28 13.75 -3.24
C GLU A 147 0.50 14.86 -2.19
N ASP A 148 -0.22 14.80 -1.07
CA ASP A 148 -0.04 15.79 -0.02
C ASP A 148 1.31 15.65 0.70
N LEU A 149 1.75 14.43 0.98
CA LEU A 149 3.06 14.21 1.60
C LEU A 149 4.18 14.81 0.74
N HIS A 150 4.13 14.58 -0.57
CA HIS A 150 5.07 15.16 -1.51
C HIS A 150 5.00 16.70 -1.54
N ARG A 151 3.79 17.27 -1.47
CA ARG A 151 3.59 18.72 -1.39
C ARG A 151 4.24 19.32 -0.14
N LEU A 152 4.10 18.65 1.01
CA LEU A 152 4.69 19.11 2.28
C LEU A 152 6.22 19.05 2.26
N GLU A 153 6.81 18.00 1.68
CA GLU A 153 8.26 17.87 1.50
C GLU A 153 8.84 18.97 0.61
N GLN A 154 8.18 19.29 -0.50
CA GLN A 154 8.61 20.38 -1.39
C GLN A 154 8.46 21.76 -0.75
N GLY A 155 7.42 21.97 0.06
CA GLY A 155 7.18 23.22 0.78
C GLY A 155 8.17 23.46 1.92
N ALA A 156 8.63 22.41 2.59
CA ALA A 156 9.63 22.49 3.66
C ALA A 156 11.06 22.79 3.18
N ASN A 157 11.36 22.53 1.89
CA ASN A 157 12.66 22.77 1.27
C ASN A 157 12.77 24.13 0.55
N ARG A 158 11.83 25.05 0.78
CA ARG A 158 11.87 26.45 0.31
C ARG A 158 12.10 27.40 1.48
#